data_AF-A0A922MXX4-F1
#
_entry.id   AF-A0A922MXX4-F1
#
_cell.length_a   1.000
_cell.length_b   1.000
_cell.length_c   1.000
_cell.angle_alpha   90.00
_cell.angle_beta   90.00
_cell.angle_gamma   90.00
#
_symmetry.space_group_name_H-M   'P 1'
#
loop_
_entity.id
_entity.type
_entity.pdbx_description
1 polymer ?
#
loop_
_entity_poly.entity_id
_entity_poly.type
_entity_poly.pdbx_seq_one_letter_code
_entity_poly.pdbx_strand_id
1 'polypeptide(L)' 'MQCLIWRQGNVKSLWFPCADDEPKWSAFRSQDFGFTKFKAFNGTHIYMEQVSVDLHGQVIDSMWLVKNKTVPFTSI' A
#
# COMPACT_ATOMS: atom_id res chain seq x y z
N MET A 1 -17.96 -22.80 3.45
CA MET A 1 -19.12 -23.07 4.34
C MET A 1 -19.08 -22.05 5.47
N GLN A 2 -20.25 -21.59 5.90
CA GLN A 2 -20.55 -20.34 6.60
C GLN A 2 -19.77 -20.08 7.91
N CYS A 3 -19.45 -18.80 8.16
CA CYS A 3 -19.37 -18.26 9.51
C CYS A 3 -20.66 -17.47 9.75
N LEU A 4 -21.62 -18.10 10.44
CA LEU A 4 -22.84 -17.49 10.95
C LEU A 4 -22.52 -16.87 12.32
N ILE A 5 -22.42 -15.54 12.42
CA ILE A 5 -22.79 -14.83 13.66
C ILE A 5 -23.56 -13.56 13.27
N TRP A 6 -24.85 -13.58 13.58
CA TRP A 6 -25.71 -12.40 13.65
C TRP A 6 -25.17 -11.44 14.74
N ARG A 7 -24.73 -10.24 14.35
CA ARG A 7 -24.83 -9.07 15.24
C ARG A 7 -25.97 -8.19 14.73
N GLN A 8 -26.98 -8.07 15.59
CA GLN A 8 -28.12 -7.18 15.45
C GLN A 8 -27.68 -5.71 15.29
N GLY A 9 -28.47 -4.96 14.50
CA GLY A 9 -28.79 -3.57 14.80
C GLY A 9 -27.83 -2.50 14.26
N ASN A 10 -28.37 -1.73 13.31
CA ASN A 10 -28.05 -0.35 12.95
C ASN A 10 -26.73 -0.09 12.20
N VAL A 11 -26.88 -0.03 10.87
CA VAL A 11 -26.09 0.71 9.87
C VAL A 11 -24.64 1.00 10.28
N LYS A 12 -23.75 0.04 10.03
CA LYS A 12 -22.36 0.37 9.71
C LYS A 12 -22.28 0.45 8.19
N SER A 13 -21.95 1.63 7.68
CA SER A 13 -21.59 1.81 6.27
C SER A 13 -20.63 0.71 5.84
N LEU A 14 -20.84 0.15 4.65
CA LEU A 14 -20.05 -0.92 4.06
C LEU A 14 -18.68 -0.37 3.58
N TRP A 15 -17.92 0.25 4.49
CA TRP A 15 -16.53 0.64 4.34
C TRP A 15 -15.72 -0.36 5.15
N PHE A 16 -15.14 -1.34 4.47
CA PHE A 16 -14.23 -2.29 5.11
C PHE A 16 -13.12 -1.49 5.80
N PRO A 17 -13.01 -1.49 7.13
CA PRO A 17 -11.90 -0.83 7.81
C PRO A 17 -10.61 -1.49 7.33
N CYS A 18 -9.59 -0.70 6.99
CA CYS A 18 -8.22 -1.20 7.08
C CYS A 18 -8.08 -1.80 8.47
N ALA A 19 -8.01 -3.14 8.53
CA ALA A 19 -8.26 -3.90 9.74
C ALA A 19 -7.42 -3.41 10.93
N ASP A 20 -7.98 -3.50 12.13
CA ASP A 20 -7.33 -3.10 13.39
C ASP A 20 -6.01 -3.86 13.66
N ASP A 21 -5.79 -4.99 12.98
CA ASP A 21 -4.57 -5.79 13.02
C ASP A 21 -3.73 -5.62 11.74
N GLU A 22 -2.95 -4.55 11.67
CA GLU A 22 -1.97 -4.39 10.59
C GLU A 22 -0.85 -5.43 10.75
N PRO A 23 -0.62 -6.32 9.76
CA PRO A 23 0.45 -7.30 9.86
C PRO A 23 1.81 -6.59 9.78
N LYS A 24 2.80 -7.10 10.53
CA LYS A 24 4.15 -6.48 10.65
C LYS A 24 4.91 -6.24 9.34
N TRP A 25 4.49 -6.89 8.25
CA TRP A 25 5.09 -6.75 6.92
C TRP A 25 4.42 -5.68 6.06
N SER A 26 3.32 -5.08 6.54
CA SER A 26 2.68 -3.94 5.90
C SER A 26 3.35 -2.67 6.39
N ALA A 27 3.86 -1.86 5.47
CA ALA A 27 4.50 -0.58 5.81
C ALA A 27 3.52 0.60 5.66
N PHE A 28 2.66 0.58 4.64
CA PHE A 28 1.69 1.62 4.36
C PHE A 28 0.53 1.07 3.51
N ARG A 29 -0.69 1.55 3.76
CA ARG A 29 -1.90 1.25 2.99
C ARG A 29 -2.80 2.49 2.97
N SER A 30 -3.40 2.77 1.83
CA SER A 30 -4.48 3.76 1.70
C SER A 30 -5.66 3.14 0.96
N GLN A 31 -6.86 3.66 1.22
CA GLN A 31 -8.10 3.31 0.51
C GLN A 31 -8.41 4.29 -0.63
N ASP A 32 -7.60 5.34 -0.78
CA ASP A 32 -7.82 6.38 -1.78
C ASP A 32 -7.61 5.84 -3.19
N PHE A 33 -8.47 6.27 -4.12
CA PHE A 33 -8.25 6.01 -5.53
C PHE A 33 -7.10 6.87 -6.05
N GLY A 34 -6.19 6.25 -6.80
CA GLY A 34 -4.94 6.90 -7.16
C GLY A 34 -4.16 6.19 -8.24
N PHE A 35 -2.99 6.75 -8.56
CA PHE A 35 -2.01 6.16 -9.44
C PHE A 35 -0.61 6.25 -8.82
N THR A 36 0.31 5.41 -9.27
CA THR A 36 1.70 5.42 -8.79
C THR A 36 2.61 5.99 -9.86
N LYS A 37 3.50 6.90 -9.47
CA LYS A 37 4.58 7.36 -10.35
C LYS A 37 5.87 6.66 -9.95
N PHE A 38 6.57 6.16 -10.95
CA PHE A 38 7.82 5.42 -10.81
C PHE A 38 8.92 6.16 -11.58
N LYS A 39 10.05 6.41 -10.91
CA LYS A 39 11.21 7.05 -11.53
C LYS A 39 12.49 6.28 -11.19
N ALA A 40 13.09 5.65 -12.20
CA ALA A 40 14.41 5.04 -12.10
C ALA A 40 15.48 6.12 -12.28
N PHE A 41 16.25 6.39 -11.24
CA PHE A 41 17.33 7.40 -11.28
C PHE A 41 18.66 6.80 -11.75
N ASN A 42 18.94 5.57 -11.33
CA ASN A 42 20.12 4.81 -11.74
C ASN A 42 19.86 3.30 -11.57
N GLY A 43 20.86 2.46 -11.84
CA GLY A 43 20.74 1.00 -11.69
C GLY A 43 20.52 0.50 -10.25
N THR A 44 20.51 1.39 -9.25
CA THR A 44 20.36 1.04 -7.83
C THR A 44 19.24 1.79 -7.10
N HIS A 45 18.74 2.91 -7.63
CA HIS A 45 17.80 3.80 -6.95
C HIS A 45 16.56 4.01 -7.81
N ILE A 46 15.44 3.60 -7.23
CA ILE A 46 14.10 3.81 -7.76
C ILE A 46 13.34 4.65 -6.76
N TYR A 47 12.68 5.69 -7.25
CA TYR A 47 11.72 6.46 -6.48
C TYR A 47 10.30 6.08 -6.89
N MET A 48 9.46 5.81 -5.89
CA MET A 48 8.05 5.50 -6.07
C MET A 48 7.22 6.45 -5.22
N GLU A 49 6.18 7.02 -5.81
CA GLU A 49 5.22 7.87 -5.12
C GLU A 49 3.79 7.44 -5.49
N GLN A 50 2.92 7.35 -4.50
CA GLN A 50 1.50 7.10 -4.68
C GLN A 50 0.75 8.42 -4.62
N VAL A 51 -0.04 8.68 -5.65
CA VAL A 51 -0.78 9.93 -5.82
C VAL A 51 -2.27 9.62 -5.75
N SER A 52 -2.97 10.25 -4.81
CA SER A 52 -4.41 10.15 -4.69
C SER A 52 -5.09 11.12 -5.65
N VAL A 53 -6.06 10.61 -6.41
CA VAL A 53 -6.94 11.41 -7.25
C VAL A 53 -8.02 12.09 -6.41
N ASP A 54 -8.48 11.40 -5.35
CA ASP A 54 -9.50 11.91 -4.42
C ASP A 54 -9.00 13.15 -3.66
N LEU A 55 -7.69 13.23 -3.41
CA LEU A 55 -7.03 14.36 -2.77
C LEU A 55 -6.42 15.33 -3.78
N HIS A 56 -7.05 15.52 -4.94
CA HIS A 56 -6.65 16.48 -5.98
C HIS A 56 -5.20 16.33 -6.46
N GLY A 57 -4.70 15.09 -6.52
CA GLY A 57 -3.33 14.81 -6.96
C GLY A 57 -2.27 14.94 -5.85
N GLN A 58 -2.68 14.89 -4.58
CA GLN A 58 -1.76 14.85 -3.45
C GLN A 58 -0.96 13.54 -3.43
N VAL A 59 0.34 13.64 -3.14
CA VAL A 59 1.19 12.47 -2.87
C VAL A 59 0.89 11.96 -1.47
N ILE A 60 0.37 10.74 -1.37
CA ILE A 60 -0.03 10.09 -0.11
C ILE A 60 1.07 9.19 0.46
N ASP A 61 1.97 8.68 -0.39
CA ASP A 61 3.13 7.90 0.02
C ASP A 61 4.30 8.14 -0.93
N SER A 62 5.52 8.07 -0.40
CA SER A 62 6.73 8.10 -1.20
C SER A 62 7.85 7.29 -0.55
N MET A 63 8.51 6.47 -1.36
CA MET A 63 9.61 5.62 -0.90
C MET A 63 10.73 5.51 -1.94
N TRP A 64 11.93 5.25 -1.42
CA TRP A 64 13.10 4.90 -2.22
C TRP A 64 13.36 3.40 -2.12
N LEU A 65 13.40 2.73 -3.26
CA LEU A 65 13.90 1.37 -3.36
C LEU A 65 15.38 1.42 -3.76
N VAL A 66 16.23 1.03 -2.80
CA VAL A 66 17.70 1.04 -2.95
C VAL A 66 18.24 -0.39 -3.04
N LYS A 67 18.90 -0.70 -4.16
CA LYS A 67 19.63 -1.96 -4.35
C LYS A 67 21.02 -1.85 -3.72
N ASN A 68 21.18 -2.41 -2.53
CA ASN A 68 22.46 -2.40 -1.81
C ASN A 68 23.49 -3.41 -2.33
N LYS A 69 23.05 -4.49 -2.99
CA LYS A 69 23.92 -5.53 -3.54
C LYS A 69 23.84 -5.51 -5.05
N THR A 70 24.98 -5.38 -5.74
CA THR A 70 25.02 -5.37 -7.21
C THR A 70 24.69 -6.73 -7.82
N VAL A 71 24.95 -7.82 -7.08
CA VAL A 71 24.73 -9.20 -7.52
C VAL A 71 23.24 -9.56 -7.66
N PRO A 72 22.89 -10.55 -8.52
CA PRO A 72 21.55 -11.11 -8.57
C PRO A 72 21.15 -11.73 -7.23
N PHE A 73 19.88 -11.60 -6.84
CA PHE A 73 19.36 -12.25 -5.63
C PHE A 73 19.26 -13.78 -5.73
N THR A 74 19.45 -14.34 -6.94
CA THR A 74 19.34 -15.77 -7.25
C THR A 74 20.60 -16.59 -6.93
N SER A 75 21.68 -15.99 -6.43
CA SER A 75 22.83 -16.74 -5.94
C SER A 75 22.58 -17.18 -4.48
N ILE A 76 21.97 -18.34 -4.31
CA ILE A 76 21.79 -19.04 -3.03
C ILE A 76 22.36 -20.44 -3.20
#